data_AF-A0A081BAU7-F1
#
_entry.id   AF-A0A081BAU7-F1
#
_cell.length_a   1.000
_cell.length_b   1.000
_cell.length_c   1.000
_cell.angle_alpha   90.00
_cell.angle_beta   90.00
_cell.angle_gamma   90.00
#
_symmetry.space_group_name_H-M   'P 1'
#
loop_
_entity.id
_entity.type
_entity.pdbx_description
1 polymer ?
#
loop_
_entity_poly.entity_id
_entity_poly.type
_entity_poly.pdbx_seq_one_letter_code
_entity_poly.pdbx_strand_id
1 'polypeptide(L)'
;MGELEKRTAQAIVNIFESGKAAGDYGAVTVLAGDSGHLTYGKAQTTLASGNLYLLIKAYVESAGALYASALKEYLPALKRCEASLDNDARLRWVLQEAGADPAMQDVQDGFFDRVFWKPSADAARALGIKTPLGLAIVYDSHIHGSWRYLKGRVEEKAGKAAAIGEKRWITAYVGERKAWLAGHDNRLLRRTIYRMEAFEELIASGNWSLALPLTVRGVRIDSDIIDYHPPVRVSAEGAEERLLLLKSPPMTGEDVRALEEALKRHGYVINTDGVFDENLERIVKDFQQLERLTADGIVGASTRAALGI
;
A
#
# COMPACT_ATOMS: atom_id res chain seq x y z
N MET A 1 -21.41 -2.38 11.71
CA MET A 1 -21.08 -2.39 10.27
C MET A 1 -20.42 -3.72 9.98
N GLY A 2 -20.75 -4.38 8.87
CA GLY A 2 -20.14 -5.65 8.50
C GLY A 2 -18.74 -5.48 7.92
N GLU A 3 -18.06 -6.62 7.73
CA GLU A 3 -16.71 -6.65 7.18
C GLU A 3 -16.68 -6.23 5.71
N LEU A 4 -17.71 -6.58 4.94
CA LEU A 4 -17.84 -6.19 3.53
C LEU A 4 -17.84 -4.66 3.36
N GLU A 5 -18.64 -3.95 4.16
CA GLU A 5 -18.71 -2.49 4.07
C GLU A 5 -17.41 -1.83 4.56
N LYS A 6 -16.71 -2.44 5.52
CA LYS A 6 -15.37 -2.01 5.95
C LYS A 6 -14.37 -2.13 4.80
N ARG A 7 -14.27 -3.31 4.17
CA ARG A 7 -13.37 -3.54 3.04
C ARG A 7 -13.72 -2.61 1.87
N THR A 8 -15.00 -2.37 1.63
CA THR A 8 -15.46 -1.43 0.59
C THR A 8 -15.02 0.01 0.90
N ALA A 9 -15.17 0.48 2.15
CA ALA A 9 -14.69 1.79 2.56
C ALA A 9 -13.16 1.91 2.42
N GLN A 10 -12.41 0.86 2.78
CA GLN A 10 -10.96 0.81 2.59
C GLN A 10 -10.57 0.83 1.12
N ALA A 11 -11.29 0.11 0.25
CA ALA A 11 -11.05 0.10 -1.19
C ALA A 11 -11.24 1.48 -1.83
N ILE A 12 -12.24 2.25 -1.39
CA ILE A 12 -12.44 3.64 -1.82
C ILE A 12 -11.21 4.48 -1.49
N VAL A 13 -10.68 4.37 -0.27
CA VAL A 13 -9.47 5.10 0.13
C VAL A 13 -8.24 4.60 -0.64
N ASN A 14 -8.09 3.30 -0.85
CA ASN A 14 -6.99 2.74 -1.65
C ASN A 14 -6.99 3.29 -3.08
N ILE A 15 -8.15 3.50 -3.70
CA ILE A 15 -8.28 4.14 -5.02
C ILE A 15 -7.77 5.58 -4.97
N PHE A 16 -8.00 6.30 -3.88
CA PHE A 16 -7.47 7.65 -3.74
C PHE A 16 -5.95 7.67 -3.53
N GLU A 17 -5.39 6.69 -2.82
CA GLU A 17 -3.93 6.63 -2.60
C GLU A 17 -3.18 6.12 -3.83
N SER A 18 -3.70 5.09 -4.50
CA SER A 18 -2.95 4.29 -5.48
C SER A 18 -3.64 4.13 -6.84
N GLY A 19 -4.88 4.57 -6.98
CA GLY A 19 -5.71 4.27 -8.15
C GLY A 19 -6.17 2.82 -8.25
N LYS A 20 -5.84 1.95 -7.27
CA LYS A 20 -6.21 0.54 -7.23
C LYS A 20 -7.09 0.26 -6.01
N ALA A 21 -8.18 -0.48 -6.20
CA ALA A 21 -9.09 -0.86 -5.11
C ALA A 21 -8.44 -1.80 -4.06
N ALA A 22 -7.58 -2.72 -4.50
CA ALA A 22 -6.82 -3.60 -3.61
C ALA A 22 -5.71 -2.85 -2.83
N GLY A 23 -5.32 -1.65 -3.27
CA GLY A 23 -4.14 -0.96 -2.80
C GLY A 23 -2.84 -1.55 -3.35
N ASP A 24 -1.72 -1.17 -2.75
CA ASP A 24 -0.39 -1.60 -3.18
C ASP A 24 0.52 -1.84 -1.97
N TYR A 25 0.58 -3.07 -1.48
CA TYR A 25 1.34 -3.46 -0.30
C TYR A 25 2.86 -3.33 -0.48
N GLY A 26 3.35 -3.34 -1.73
CA GLY A 26 4.77 -3.20 -2.07
C GLY A 26 5.16 -1.78 -2.45
N ALA A 27 4.24 -0.81 -2.45
CA ALA A 27 4.54 0.54 -2.89
C ALA A 27 5.56 1.22 -1.98
N VAL A 28 6.73 1.55 -2.52
CA VAL A 28 7.77 2.33 -1.85
C VAL A 28 7.95 3.67 -2.56
N THR A 29 7.82 4.78 -1.85
CA THR A 29 7.91 6.12 -2.44
C THR A 29 8.81 7.03 -1.59
N VAL A 30 9.48 7.97 -2.26
CA VAL A 30 10.17 9.11 -1.64
C VAL A 30 9.79 10.31 -2.49
N LEU A 31 9.07 11.27 -1.91
CA LEU A 31 8.61 12.45 -2.63
C LEU A 31 9.56 13.63 -2.32
N ALA A 32 10.16 14.19 -3.37
CA ALA A 32 11.07 15.32 -3.22
C ALA A 32 10.35 16.52 -2.56
N GLY A 33 10.89 17.00 -1.43
CA GLY A 33 10.32 18.10 -0.65
C GLY A 33 9.22 17.69 0.35
N ASP A 34 8.89 16.40 0.45
CA ASP A 34 8.01 15.88 1.50
C ASP A 34 8.80 15.60 2.78
N SER A 35 8.30 16.06 3.92
CA SER A 35 8.87 15.77 5.24
C SER A 35 8.67 14.33 5.70
N GLY A 36 7.84 13.55 5.00
CA GLY A 36 7.54 12.15 5.30
C GLY A 36 8.72 11.20 5.11
N HIS A 37 9.71 11.58 4.28
CA HIS A 37 10.82 10.70 3.90
C HIS A 37 10.31 9.39 3.25
N LEU A 38 11.10 8.31 3.29
CA LEU A 38 10.72 6.99 2.78
C LEU A 38 9.31 6.57 3.26
N THR A 39 8.48 6.17 2.32
CA THR A 39 7.09 5.81 2.53
C THR A 39 6.82 4.43 1.95
N TYR A 40 6.08 3.59 2.69
CA TYR A 40 5.90 2.18 2.35
C TYR A 40 4.47 1.67 2.56
N GLY A 41 4.03 0.83 1.63
CA GLY A 41 2.90 -0.07 1.75
C GLY A 41 1.55 0.54 1.36
N LYS A 42 0.50 -0.25 1.50
CA LYS A 42 -0.87 0.06 1.09
C LYS A 42 -1.40 1.36 1.68
N ALA A 43 -1.02 1.64 2.92
CA ALA A 43 -1.39 2.84 3.66
C ALA A 43 -0.36 3.98 3.58
N GLN A 44 0.73 3.80 2.81
CA GLN A 44 1.82 4.78 2.66
C GLN A 44 2.35 5.25 4.03
N THR A 45 2.83 4.30 4.83
CA THR A 45 3.40 4.58 6.16
C THR A 45 4.78 5.22 6.03
N THR A 46 5.00 6.34 6.70
CA THR A 46 6.20 7.17 6.51
C THR A 46 7.31 6.90 7.53
N LEU A 47 8.56 7.07 7.13
CA LEU A 47 9.75 6.98 7.98
C LEU A 47 9.74 8.06 9.06
N ALA A 48 9.48 9.31 8.67
CA ALA A 48 9.54 10.46 9.58
C ALA A 48 8.56 10.36 10.75
N SER A 49 7.41 9.70 10.56
CA SER A 49 6.41 9.51 11.61
C SER A 49 6.82 8.47 12.65
N GLY A 50 7.85 7.66 12.38
CA GLY A 50 8.21 6.48 13.18
C GLY A 50 7.24 5.29 13.01
N ASN A 51 6.13 5.47 12.28
CA ASN A 51 5.19 4.38 12.01
C ASN A 51 5.81 3.29 11.13
N LEU A 52 6.73 3.66 10.22
CA LEU A 52 7.42 2.68 9.39
C LEU A 52 8.22 1.69 10.25
N TYR A 53 8.91 2.18 11.28
CA TYR A 53 9.58 1.32 12.25
C TYR A 53 8.60 0.36 12.95
N LEU A 54 7.44 0.87 13.41
CA LEU A 54 6.46 0.04 14.12
C LEU A 54 5.86 -1.06 13.23
N LEU A 55 5.59 -0.74 11.96
CA LEU A 55 5.08 -1.69 10.97
C LEU A 55 6.12 -2.76 10.67
N ILE A 56 7.36 -2.38 10.37
CA ILE A 56 8.44 -3.32 10.07
C ILE A 56 8.79 -4.16 11.29
N LYS A 57 8.78 -3.59 12.50
CA LYS A 57 8.96 -4.35 13.74
C LYS A 57 7.88 -5.42 13.91
N ALA A 58 6.61 -5.06 13.70
CA ALA A 58 5.51 -6.02 13.79
C ALA A 58 5.63 -7.15 12.76
N TYR A 59 6.09 -6.84 11.54
CA TYR A 59 6.35 -7.84 10.51
C TYR A 59 7.52 -8.77 10.88
N VAL A 60 8.63 -8.22 11.35
CA VAL A 60 9.78 -9.02 11.83
C VAL A 60 9.40 -9.94 13.00
N GLU A 61 8.42 -9.54 13.80
CA GLU A 61 7.86 -10.32 14.92
C GLU A 61 6.75 -11.30 14.49
N SER A 62 6.31 -11.26 13.23
CA SER A 62 5.23 -12.09 12.71
C SER A 62 5.70 -13.50 12.34
N ALA A 63 4.87 -14.51 12.62
CA ALA A 63 5.13 -15.87 12.19
C ALA A 63 5.02 -15.99 10.66
N GLY A 64 5.97 -16.68 10.03
CA GLY A 64 5.96 -16.89 8.58
C GLY A 64 6.45 -15.71 7.74
N ALA A 65 6.96 -14.64 8.36
CA ALA A 65 7.52 -13.49 7.66
C ALA A 65 8.81 -13.85 6.90
N LEU A 66 8.70 -13.97 5.58
CA LEU A 66 9.76 -14.43 4.67
C LEU A 66 10.98 -13.49 4.66
N TYR A 67 10.75 -12.18 4.82
CA TYR A 67 11.78 -11.14 4.78
C TYR A 67 12.16 -10.60 6.16
N ALA A 68 11.74 -11.29 7.24
CA ALA A 68 11.99 -10.82 8.62
C ALA A 68 13.48 -10.62 8.91
N SER A 69 14.34 -11.58 8.53
CA SER A 69 15.79 -11.48 8.77
C SER A 69 16.41 -10.27 8.06
N ALA A 70 16.05 -10.05 6.79
CA ALA A 70 16.55 -8.93 6.00
C ALA A 70 16.08 -7.58 6.56
N LEU A 71 14.82 -7.46 6.95
CA LEU A 71 14.27 -6.22 7.51
C LEU A 71 14.71 -5.95 8.96
N LYS A 72 15.09 -7.00 9.71
CA LYS A 72 15.59 -6.88 11.08
C LYS A 72 16.87 -6.04 11.15
N GLU A 73 17.74 -6.13 10.14
CA GLU A 73 18.98 -5.32 10.04
C GLU A 73 18.69 -3.81 10.04
N TYR A 74 17.54 -3.41 9.50
CA TYR A 74 17.16 -2.00 9.35
C TYR A 74 16.43 -1.41 10.55
N LEU A 75 15.96 -2.23 11.51
CA LEU A 75 15.19 -1.77 12.67
C LEU A 75 15.88 -0.64 13.47
N PRO A 76 17.20 -0.65 13.73
CA PRO A 76 17.85 0.44 14.45
C PRO A 76 17.80 1.78 13.71
N ALA A 77 18.04 1.77 12.40
CA ALA A 77 18.03 2.98 11.55
C ALA A 77 16.59 3.49 11.35
N LEU A 78 15.63 2.58 11.14
CA LEU A 78 14.20 2.90 11.09
C LEU A 78 13.72 3.54 12.38
N LYS A 79 14.13 3.02 13.54
CA LYS A 79 13.77 3.57 14.87
C LYS A 79 14.30 4.98 15.08
N ARG A 80 15.45 5.31 14.48
CA ARG A 80 16.07 6.65 14.52
C ARG A 80 15.59 7.57 13.40
N CYS A 81 14.69 7.10 12.54
CA CYS A 81 14.20 7.82 11.37
C CYS A 81 15.34 8.36 10.49
N GLU A 82 16.37 7.55 10.23
CA GLU A 82 17.56 8.00 9.49
C GLU A 82 17.25 8.31 8.03
N ALA A 83 17.43 9.57 7.62
CA ALA A 83 17.18 10.01 6.23
C ALA A 83 18.09 9.33 5.18
N SER A 84 19.18 8.68 5.59
CA SER A 84 20.00 7.84 4.72
C SER A 84 19.19 6.70 4.07
N LEU A 85 18.12 6.24 4.73
CA LEU A 85 17.25 5.18 4.24
C LEU A 85 16.44 5.57 3.00
N ASP A 86 16.27 6.86 2.72
CA ASP A 86 15.54 7.35 1.53
C ASP A 86 16.19 6.84 0.23
N ASN A 87 17.50 6.64 0.24
CA ASN A 87 18.28 6.25 -0.93
C ASN A 87 18.86 4.82 -0.81
N ASP A 88 18.44 4.05 0.20
CA ASP A 88 18.91 2.67 0.38
C ASP A 88 18.20 1.73 -0.59
N ALA A 89 18.91 1.35 -1.66
CA ALA A 89 18.38 0.48 -2.70
C ALA A 89 18.02 -0.92 -2.19
N ARG A 90 18.78 -1.47 -1.22
CA ARG A 90 18.51 -2.80 -0.66
C ARG A 90 17.24 -2.75 0.19
N LEU A 91 17.09 -1.75 1.06
CA LEU A 91 15.86 -1.59 1.84
C LEU A 91 14.64 -1.42 0.94
N ARG A 92 14.72 -0.54 -0.07
CA ARG A 92 13.63 -0.32 -1.02
C ARG A 92 13.19 -1.63 -1.68
N TRP A 93 14.15 -2.43 -2.15
CA TRP A 93 13.88 -3.71 -2.76
C TRP A 93 13.23 -4.72 -1.78
N VAL A 94 13.78 -4.86 -0.56
CA VAL A 94 13.23 -5.80 0.44
C VAL A 94 11.80 -5.41 0.81
N LEU A 95 11.51 -4.11 0.92
CA LEU A 95 10.16 -3.62 1.18
C LEU A 95 9.19 -3.95 0.03
N GLN A 96 9.61 -3.74 -1.22
CA GLN A 96 8.80 -4.09 -2.38
C GLN A 96 8.43 -5.58 -2.40
N GLU A 97 9.41 -6.45 -2.19
CA GLU A 97 9.18 -7.90 -2.16
C GLU A 97 8.36 -8.35 -0.94
N ALA A 98 8.62 -7.74 0.23
CA ALA A 98 7.83 -8.03 1.42
C ALA A 98 6.35 -7.69 1.20
N GLY A 99 6.00 -6.71 0.35
CA GLY A 99 4.61 -6.43 -0.01
C GLY A 99 3.85 -7.63 -0.62
N ALA A 100 4.55 -8.59 -1.22
CA ALA A 100 3.95 -9.81 -1.75
C ALA A 100 3.81 -10.93 -0.69
N ASP A 101 4.47 -10.81 0.46
CA ASP A 101 4.37 -11.78 1.55
C ASP A 101 3.01 -11.67 2.27
N PRO A 102 2.20 -12.75 2.35
CA PRO A 102 0.95 -12.74 3.11
C PRO A 102 1.10 -12.24 4.55
N ALA A 103 2.20 -12.58 5.24
CA ALA A 103 2.45 -12.12 6.60
C ALA A 103 2.65 -10.59 6.66
N MET A 104 3.22 -9.98 5.63
CA MET A 104 3.34 -8.53 5.52
C MET A 104 1.99 -7.90 5.22
N GLN A 105 1.19 -8.50 4.34
CA GLN A 105 -0.15 -8.00 4.01
C GLN A 105 -1.05 -7.98 5.26
N ASP A 106 -1.05 -9.07 6.02
CA ASP A 106 -1.77 -9.17 7.30
C ASP A 106 -1.29 -8.11 8.30
N VAL A 107 0.02 -7.89 8.40
CA VAL A 107 0.60 -6.88 9.29
C VAL A 107 0.22 -5.46 8.85
N GLN A 108 0.26 -5.15 7.55
CA GLN A 108 -0.15 -3.85 7.04
C GLN A 108 -1.64 -3.59 7.27
N ASP A 109 -2.50 -4.56 7.00
CA ASP A 109 -3.95 -4.43 7.21
C ASP A 109 -4.27 -4.27 8.69
N GLY A 110 -3.67 -5.08 9.57
CA GLY A 110 -3.83 -4.95 11.02
C GLY A 110 -3.28 -3.63 11.58
N PHE A 111 -2.16 -3.13 11.03
CA PHE A 111 -1.60 -1.84 11.39
C PHE A 111 -2.55 -0.70 10.99
N PHE A 112 -3.04 -0.72 9.76
CA PHE A 112 -3.96 0.28 9.22
C PHE A 112 -5.28 0.30 9.99
N ASP A 113 -5.78 -0.88 10.33
CA ASP A 113 -6.97 -1.04 11.16
C ASP A 113 -6.81 -0.40 12.54
N ARG A 114 -5.65 -0.60 13.18
CA ARG A 114 -5.38 -0.06 14.52
C ARG A 114 -5.15 1.45 14.50
N VAL A 115 -4.39 1.95 13.53
CA VAL A 115 -3.91 3.34 13.52
C VAL A 115 -4.93 4.30 12.93
N PHE A 116 -5.71 3.88 11.93
CA PHE A 116 -6.64 4.77 11.23
C PHE A 116 -8.08 4.30 11.36
N TRP A 117 -8.35 3.01 11.15
CA TRP A 117 -9.74 2.53 11.07
C TRP A 117 -10.46 2.62 12.41
N LYS A 118 -9.87 2.05 13.46
CA LYS A 118 -10.47 2.04 14.80
C LYS A 118 -10.73 3.45 15.33
N PRO A 119 -9.78 4.41 15.28
CA PRO A 119 -10.06 5.80 15.63
C PRO A 119 -11.18 6.44 14.81
N SER A 120 -11.27 6.11 13.52
CA SER A 120 -12.34 6.59 12.63
C SER A 120 -13.70 6.03 13.01
N ALA A 121 -13.78 4.73 13.27
CA ALA A 121 -14.99 4.07 13.72
C ALA A 121 -15.45 4.60 15.08
N ASP A 122 -14.54 4.85 16.01
CA ASP A 122 -14.85 5.40 17.32
C ASP A 122 -15.31 6.87 17.22
N ALA A 123 -14.68 7.69 16.37
CA ALA A 123 -15.11 9.07 16.11
C ALA A 123 -16.47 9.13 15.41
N ALA A 124 -16.71 8.28 14.41
CA ALA A 124 -18.00 8.16 13.74
C ALA A 124 -19.10 7.76 14.73
N ARG A 125 -18.84 6.76 15.58
CA ARG A 125 -19.77 6.31 16.63
C ARG A 125 -20.10 7.44 17.61
N ALA A 126 -19.10 8.21 18.03
CA ALA A 126 -19.29 9.34 18.95
C ALA A 126 -20.19 10.44 18.35
N LEU A 127 -20.22 10.59 17.03
CA LEU A 127 -21.11 11.52 16.32
C LEU A 127 -22.45 10.90 15.90
N GLY A 128 -22.66 9.61 16.15
CA GLY A 128 -23.85 8.89 15.70
C GLY A 128 -23.89 8.59 14.20
N ILE A 129 -22.74 8.63 13.53
CA ILE A 129 -22.59 8.26 12.11
C ILE A 129 -22.60 6.73 12.00
N LYS A 130 -23.55 6.18 11.25
CA LYS A 130 -23.81 4.73 11.15
C LYS A 130 -23.72 4.20 9.72
N THR A 131 -23.88 5.06 8.73
CA THR A 131 -23.82 4.66 7.32
C THR A 131 -22.38 4.29 6.93
N PRO A 132 -22.21 3.22 6.14
CA PRO A 132 -20.93 2.87 5.54
C PRO A 132 -20.25 4.03 4.81
N LEU A 133 -20.99 4.79 4.00
CA LEU A 133 -20.44 5.95 3.28
C LEU A 133 -19.98 7.05 4.26
N GLY A 134 -20.78 7.32 5.30
CA GLY A 134 -20.40 8.26 6.34
C GLY A 134 -19.10 7.86 7.03
N LEU A 135 -18.96 6.58 7.40
CA LEU A 135 -17.72 6.07 7.99
C LEU A 135 -16.53 6.14 7.03
N ALA A 136 -16.72 5.82 5.74
CA ALA A 136 -15.66 5.95 4.73
C ALA A 136 -15.13 7.39 4.62
N ILE A 137 -16.01 8.39 4.74
CA ILE A 137 -15.64 9.82 4.72
C ILE A 137 -14.88 10.23 5.98
N VAL A 138 -15.31 9.76 7.16
CA VAL A 138 -14.54 9.95 8.41
C VAL A 138 -13.16 9.32 8.30
N TYR A 139 -13.11 8.10 7.75
CA TYR A 139 -11.91 7.31 7.58
C TYR A 139 -10.88 7.98 6.67
N ASP A 140 -11.28 8.34 5.46
CA ASP A 140 -10.43 9.10 4.52
C ASP A 140 -9.96 10.41 5.16
N SER A 141 -10.81 11.08 5.95
CA SER A 141 -10.42 12.32 6.59
C SER A 141 -9.42 12.15 7.74
N HIS A 142 -9.37 11.00 8.41
CA HIS A 142 -8.33 10.72 9.38
C HIS A 142 -7.00 10.42 8.71
N ILE A 143 -7.02 9.65 7.61
CA ILE A 143 -5.82 9.34 6.81
C ILE A 143 -5.22 10.62 6.24
N HIS A 144 -6.06 11.49 5.67
CA HIS A 144 -5.64 12.81 5.19
C HIS A 144 -5.25 13.78 6.32
N GLY A 145 -5.59 13.47 7.59
CA GLY A 145 -5.33 14.33 8.73
C GLY A 145 -6.24 15.56 8.87
N SER A 146 -7.23 15.74 7.99
CA SER A 146 -8.13 16.91 8.01
C SER A 146 -9.25 16.82 9.06
N TRP A 147 -9.47 15.64 9.66
CA TRP A 147 -10.64 15.40 10.52
C TRP A 147 -10.70 16.35 11.71
N ARG A 148 -9.59 16.46 12.45
CA ARG A 148 -9.49 17.26 13.68
C ARG A 148 -9.84 18.73 13.44
N TYR A 149 -9.47 19.27 12.28
CA TYR A 149 -9.67 20.66 11.93
C TYR A 149 -11.09 20.94 11.40
N LEU A 150 -11.55 20.09 10.48
CA LEU A 150 -12.81 20.36 9.76
C LEU A 150 -14.04 19.99 10.57
N LYS A 151 -13.96 18.97 11.46
CA LYS A 151 -15.10 18.51 12.25
C LYS A 151 -15.70 19.64 13.09
N GLY A 152 -14.85 20.41 13.79
CA GLY A 152 -15.31 21.55 14.59
C GLY A 152 -15.93 22.66 13.74
N ARG A 153 -15.28 23.00 12.63
CA ARG A 153 -15.77 24.02 11.70
C ARG A 153 -17.14 23.66 11.10
N VAL A 154 -17.37 22.39 10.77
CA VAL A 154 -18.67 21.91 10.27
C VAL A 154 -19.73 21.99 11.36
N GLU A 155 -19.39 21.63 12.60
CA GLU A 155 -20.32 21.77 13.73
C GLU A 155 -20.69 23.24 14.00
N GLU A 156 -19.76 24.18 13.83
CA GLU A 156 -20.01 25.62 13.96
C GLU A 156 -20.92 26.15 12.84
N LYS A 157 -20.69 25.74 11.59
CA LYS A 157 -21.42 26.25 10.42
C LYS A 157 -22.78 25.59 10.20
N ALA A 158 -22.84 24.27 10.33
CA ALA A 158 -24.00 23.45 9.97
C ALA A 158 -24.75 22.89 11.18
N GLY A 159 -24.13 22.89 12.36
CA GLY A 159 -24.66 22.25 13.57
C GLY A 159 -24.17 20.82 13.76
N LYS A 160 -24.49 20.23 14.92
CA LYS A 160 -24.07 18.87 15.29
C LYS A 160 -24.88 17.81 14.54
N ALA A 161 -24.25 16.67 14.23
CA ALA A 161 -24.89 15.54 13.55
C ALA A 161 -26.17 15.06 14.26
N ALA A 162 -26.19 15.06 15.60
CA ALA A 162 -27.37 14.72 16.40
C ALA A 162 -28.57 15.64 16.18
N ALA A 163 -28.34 16.90 15.78
CA ALA A 163 -29.39 17.89 15.56
C ALA A 163 -29.90 17.90 14.11
N ILE A 164 -28.99 17.79 13.14
CA ILE A 164 -29.34 17.92 11.71
C ILE A 164 -29.47 16.58 10.98
N GLY A 165 -29.13 15.48 11.63
CA GLY A 165 -29.10 14.14 11.06
C GLY A 165 -27.80 13.83 10.31
N GLU A 166 -27.41 12.56 10.36
CA GLU A 166 -26.14 12.06 9.81
C GLU A 166 -25.89 12.46 8.36
N LYS A 167 -26.82 12.18 7.45
CA LYS A 167 -26.63 12.40 6.00
C LYS A 167 -26.39 13.88 5.67
N ARG A 168 -27.13 14.79 6.33
CA ARG A 168 -26.97 16.24 6.18
C ARG A 168 -25.62 16.70 6.71
N TRP A 169 -25.22 16.16 7.87
CA TRP A 169 -23.93 16.49 8.48
C TRP A 169 -22.74 16.01 7.63
N ILE A 170 -22.78 14.76 7.15
CA ILE A 170 -21.75 14.20 6.26
C ILE A 170 -21.67 14.98 4.94
N THR A 171 -22.81 15.36 4.37
CA THR A 171 -22.85 16.18 3.15
C THR A 171 -22.22 17.56 3.39
N ALA A 172 -22.54 18.21 4.52
CA ALA A 172 -21.93 19.48 4.91
C ALA A 172 -20.42 19.33 5.14
N TYR A 173 -19.99 18.21 5.72
CA TYR A 173 -18.58 17.90 5.94
C TYR A 173 -17.79 17.80 4.62
N VAL A 174 -18.31 17.04 3.65
CA VAL A 174 -17.69 16.90 2.32
C VAL A 174 -17.59 18.25 1.62
N GLY A 175 -18.66 19.05 1.64
CA GLY A 175 -18.66 20.39 1.04
C GLY A 175 -17.64 21.34 1.69
N GLU A 176 -17.57 21.37 3.01
CA GLU A 176 -16.59 22.20 3.73
C GLU A 176 -15.15 21.75 3.44
N ARG A 177 -14.90 20.43 3.40
CA ARG A 177 -13.58 19.89 3.05
C ARG A 177 -13.20 20.23 1.62
N LYS A 178 -14.12 20.14 0.66
CA LYS A 178 -13.89 20.53 -0.74
C LYS A 178 -13.51 22.01 -0.85
N ALA A 179 -14.27 22.89 -0.19
CA ALA A 179 -14.00 24.32 -0.18
C ALA A 179 -12.64 24.64 0.46
N TRP A 180 -12.32 23.98 1.57
CA TRP A 180 -11.02 24.12 2.25
C TRP A 180 -9.86 23.67 1.36
N LEU A 181 -9.98 22.51 0.69
CA LEU A 181 -8.95 22.02 -0.23
C LEU A 181 -8.77 22.97 -1.42
N ALA A 182 -9.86 23.46 -2.03
CA ALA A 182 -9.81 24.37 -3.18
C ALA A 182 -9.05 25.67 -2.87
N GLY A 183 -9.25 26.22 -1.67
CA GLY A 183 -8.63 27.46 -1.21
C GLY A 183 -7.28 27.29 -0.51
N HIS A 184 -6.72 26.08 -0.39
CA HIS A 184 -5.53 25.85 0.43
C HIS A 184 -4.23 26.32 -0.26
N ASP A 185 -3.37 27.00 0.49
CA ASP A 185 -2.06 27.46 -0.02
C ASP A 185 -1.18 26.30 -0.52
N ASN A 186 -1.18 25.16 0.19
CA ASN A 186 -0.40 23.97 -0.18
C ASN A 186 -0.95 23.34 -1.47
N ARG A 187 -0.16 23.41 -2.55
CA ARG A 187 -0.50 22.86 -3.87
C ARG A 187 -0.70 21.35 -3.85
N LEU A 188 0.00 20.61 -2.98
CA LEU A 188 -0.16 19.15 -2.85
C LEU A 188 -1.53 18.81 -2.27
N LEU A 189 -1.98 19.55 -1.24
CA LEU A 189 -3.32 19.38 -0.69
C LEU A 189 -4.40 19.77 -1.69
N ARG A 190 -4.22 20.85 -2.47
CA ARG A 190 -5.16 21.20 -3.55
C ARG A 190 -5.38 20.06 -4.56
N ARG A 191 -4.34 19.28 -4.86
CA ARG A 191 -4.44 18.15 -5.79
C ARG A 191 -5.29 16.99 -5.26
N THR A 192 -5.62 16.94 -3.97
CA THR A 192 -6.47 15.89 -3.38
C THR A 192 -7.97 16.22 -3.43
N ILE A 193 -8.37 17.35 -4.04
CA ILE A 193 -9.78 17.78 -4.13
C ILE A 193 -10.70 16.75 -4.78
N TYR A 194 -10.18 15.95 -5.72
CA TYR A 194 -10.93 14.88 -6.40
C TYR A 194 -11.56 13.88 -5.43
N ARG A 195 -11.01 13.73 -4.22
CA ARG A 195 -11.57 12.83 -3.20
C ARG A 195 -12.96 13.28 -2.80
N MET A 196 -13.16 14.59 -2.67
CA MET A 196 -14.46 15.15 -2.29
C MET A 196 -15.45 15.10 -3.46
N GLU A 197 -14.97 15.27 -4.69
CA GLU A 197 -15.79 15.08 -5.90
C GLU A 197 -16.33 13.64 -5.98
N ALA A 198 -15.46 12.65 -5.75
CA ALA A 198 -15.89 11.26 -5.68
C ALA A 198 -16.90 10.97 -4.55
N PHE A 199 -16.73 11.58 -3.37
CA PHE A 199 -17.73 11.44 -2.30
C PHE A 199 -19.04 12.17 -2.60
N GLU A 200 -19.02 13.32 -3.27
CA GLU A 200 -20.22 13.99 -3.74
C GLU A 200 -21.00 13.13 -4.73
N GLU A 201 -20.32 12.45 -5.66
CA GLU A 201 -20.94 11.49 -6.58
C GLU A 201 -21.61 10.33 -5.83
N LEU A 202 -20.92 9.74 -4.84
CA LEU A 202 -21.49 8.67 -4.01
C LEU A 202 -22.69 9.14 -3.20
N ILE A 203 -22.64 10.34 -2.62
CA ILE A 203 -23.76 10.96 -1.90
C ILE A 203 -24.94 11.19 -2.85
N ALA A 204 -24.69 11.75 -4.04
CA ALA A 204 -25.69 12.05 -5.05
C ALA A 204 -26.38 10.78 -5.57
N SER A 205 -25.65 9.67 -5.67
CA SER A 205 -26.22 8.36 -6.04
C SER A 205 -27.16 7.77 -4.98
N GLY A 206 -27.13 8.29 -3.75
CA GLY A 206 -27.89 7.75 -2.64
C GLY A 206 -27.34 6.43 -2.08
N ASN A 207 -26.16 5.98 -2.52
CA ASN A 207 -25.53 4.73 -2.07
C ASN A 207 -24.85 4.86 -0.68
N TRP A 208 -25.64 5.22 0.34
CA TRP A 208 -25.16 5.38 1.72
C TRP A 208 -24.67 4.08 2.36
N SER A 209 -25.15 2.93 1.87
CA SER A 209 -24.74 1.60 2.34
C SER A 209 -23.45 1.09 1.69
N LEU A 210 -22.91 1.79 0.69
CA LEU A 210 -21.81 1.28 -0.15
C LEU A 210 -22.13 -0.10 -0.76
N ALA A 211 -23.36 -0.28 -1.24
CA ALA A 211 -23.78 -1.48 -1.93
C ALA A 211 -22.95 -1.68 -3.22
N LEU A 212 -22.50 -2.91 -3.43
CA LEU A 212 -21.73 -3.32 -4.60
C LEU A 212 -22.65 -3.78 -5.75
N PRO A 213 -22.19 -3.71 -7.01
CA PRO A 213 -20.95 -3.05 -7.43
C PRO A 213 -21.09 -1.53 -7.39
N LEU A 214 -19.98 -0.83 -7.15
CA LEU A 214 -19.93 0.63 -7.27
C LEU A 214 -18.66 1.05 -8.00
N THR A 215 -18.66 2.26 -8.56
CA THR A 215 -17.51 2.81 -9.29
C THR A 215 -17.04 4.06 -8.57
N VAL A 216 -15.73 4.13 -8.30
CA VAL A 216 -15.08 5.33 -7.77
C VAL A 216 -13.95 5.69 -8.71
N ARG A 217 -13.97 6.92 -9.24
CA ARG A 217 -12.91 7.41 -10.13
C ARG A 217 -12.61 6.49 -11.33
N GLY A 218 -13.65 5.87 -11.90
CA GLY A 218 -13.52 4.94 -13.02
C GLY A 218 -13.05 3.53 -12.65
N VAL A 219 -12.76 3.28 -11.37
CA VAL A 219 -12.40 1.95 -10.86
C VAL A 219 -13.65 1.27 -10.31
N ARG A 220 -14.00 0.12 -10.87
CA ARG A 220 -15.09 -0.72 -10.37
C ARG A 220 -14.65 -1.42 -9.09
N ILE A 221 -15.52 -1.43 -8.09
CA ILE A 221 -15.41 -2.22 -6.87
C ILE A 221 -16.56 -3.22 -6.88
N ASP A 222 -16.24 -4.50 -6.78
CA ASP A 222 -17.17 -5.62 -6.67
C ASP A 222 -16.64 -6.66 -5.67
N SER A 223 -17.41 -7.72 -5.44
CA SER A 223 -17.07 -8.78 -4.48
C SER A 223 -15.72 -9.41 -4.80
N ASP A 224 -15.40 -9.61 -6.07
CA ASP A 224 -14.19 -10.32 -6.49
C ASP A 224 -12.94 -9.53 -6.12
N ILE A 225 -12.97 -8.21 -6.33
CA ILE A 225 -11.89 -7.30 -5.92
C ILE A 225 -11.79 -7.22 -4.40
N ILE A 226 -12.93 -7.18 -3.70
CA ILE A 226 -12.94 -7.09 -2.25
C ILE A 226 -12.37 -8.37 -1.64
N ASP A 227 -12.81 -9.53 -2.09
CA ASP A 227 -12.43 -10.85 -1.57
C ASP A 227 -11.10 -11.37 -2.14
N TYR A 228 -10.46 -10.63 -3.04
CA TYR A 228 -9.15 -10.98 -3.59
C TYR A 228 -8.08 -10.98 -2.49
N HIS A 229 -7.70 -12.18 -2.08
CA HIS A 229 -6.43 -12.44 -1.42
C HIS A 229 -5.48 -12.98 -2.48
N PRO A 230 -4.30 -12.38 -2.71
CA PRO A 230 -3.32 -12.98 -3.60
C PRO A 230 -3.03 -14.41 -3.10
N PRO A 231 -2.84 -15.37 -4.03
CA PRO A 231 -2.78 -16.78 -3.67
C PRO A 231 -1.71 -17.02 -2.60
N VAL A 232 -2.12 -17.63 -1.49
CA VAL A 232 -1.24 -18.12 -0.43
C VAL A 232 -0.30 -19.15 -1.06
N ARG A 233 0.99 -18.82 -1.18
CA ARG A 233 2.00 -19.84 -1.44
C ARG A 233 2.21 -20.64 -0.15
N VAL A 234 1.54 -21.78 -0.06
CA VAL A 234 1.70 -22.75 1.02
C VAL A 234 2.97 -23.57 0.74
N SER A 235 3.98 -23.37 1.60
CA SER A 235 4.97 -24.35 2.08
C SER A 235 5.97 -24.91 1.05
N ALA A 236 7.24 -25.21 1.36
CA ALA A 236 8.03 -25.27 2.59
C ALA A 236 9.51 -25.46 2.18
N GLU A 237 10.43 -25.26 3.13
CA GLU A 237 11.74 -25.94 3.16
C GLU A 237 12.62 -25.82 1.90
N GLY A 238 13.11 -24.62 1.65
CA GLY A 238 14.24 -24.38 0.74
C GLY A 238 15.05 -23.20 1.27
N ALA A 239 16.25 -23.47 1.76
CA ALA A 239 17.12 -22.53 2.44
C ALA A 239 17.42 -21.25 1.63
N GLU A 240 17.49 -20.12 2.33
CA GLU A 240 18.47 -19.03 2.12
C GLU A 240 18.99 -18.77 0.69
N GLU A 241 18.16 -18.74 -0.35
CA GLU A 241 18.66 -18.41 -1.68
C GLU A 241 18.94 -16.91 -1.78
N ARG A 242 20.23 -16.56 -1.81
CA ARG A 242 20.67 -15.19 -2.04
C ARG A 242 20.11 -14.68 -3.37
N LEU A 243 19.80 -13.40 -3.39
CA LEU A 243 19.31 -12.70 -4.59
C LEU A 243 20.40 -12.62 -5.63
N LEU A 244 20.05 -12.87 -6.89
CA LEU A 244 20.99 -12.71 -8.01
C LEU A 244 20.65 -11.42 -8.74
N LEU A 245 21.65 -10.57 -8.90
CA LEU A 245 21.55 -9.27 -9.56
C LEU A 245 22.93 -8.85 -10.04
N LEU A 246 22.97 -7.91 -10.98
CA LEU A 246 24.23 -7.33 -11.43
C LEU A 246 24.91 -6.58 -10.27
N LYS A 247 26.18 -6.89 -10.00
CA LYS A 247 27.04 -6.23 -9.01
C LYS A 247 28.42 -5.97 -9.59
N SER A 248 29.21 -5.17 -8.88
CA SER A 248 30.63 -5.00 -9.15
C SER A 248 31.46 -5.44 -7.92
N PRO A 249 32.20 -6.56 -7.98
CA PRO A 249 32.29 -7.49 -9.11
C PRO A 249 30.96 -8.28 -9.34
N PRO A 250 30.74 -8.82 -10.57
CA PRO A 250 29.56 -9.61 -10.89
C PRO A 250 29.33 -10.77 -9.93
N MET A 251 28.05 -11.10 -9.67
CA MET A 251 27.73 -12.26 -8.84
C MET A 251 28.07 -13.54 -9.60
N THR A 252 28.72 -14.48 -8.92
CA THR A 252 29.05 -15.79 -9.50
C THR A 252 28.61 -16.93 -8.60
N GLY A 253 28.27 -18.10 -9.15
CA GLY A 253 27.93 -19.29 -8.36
C GLY A 253 27.04 -20.31 -9.07
N GLU A 254 26.79 -21.45 -8.41
CA GLU A 254 25.90 -22.50 -8.94
C GLU A 254 24.44 -22.05 -9.01
N ASP A 255 24.01 -21.14 -8.15
CA ASP A 255 22.69 -20.50 -8.21
C ASP A 255 22.53 -19.61 -9.45
N VAL A 256 23.60 -18.95 -9.90
CA VAL A 256 23.62 -18.22 -11.18
C VAL A 256 23.57 -19.20 -12.36
N ARG A 257 24.26 -20.34 -12.29
CA ARG A 257 24.13 -21.40 -13.31
C ARG A 257 22.73 -21.98 -13.36
N ALA A 258 22.11 -22.23 -12.22
CA ALA A 258 20.73 -22.73 -12.15
C ALA A 258 19.74 -21.75 -12.79
N LEU A 259 19.92 -20.44 -12.55
CA LEU A 259 19.17 -19.39 -13.24
C LEU A 259 19.40 -19.42 -14.76
N GLU A 260 20.65 -19.47 -15.21
CA GLU A 260 21.00 -19.52 -16.63
C GLU A 260 20.40 -20.77 -17.32
N GLU A 261 20.46 -21.92 -16.66
CA GLU A 261 19.82 -23.14 -17.15
C GLU A 261 18.29 -23.02 -17.20
N ALA A 262 17.67 -22.38 -16.22
CA ALA A 262 16.23 -22.14 -16.21
C ALA A 262 15.80 -21.20 -17.36
N LEU A 263 16.53 -20.11 -17.58
CA LEU A 263 16.28 -19.19 -18.69
C LEU A 263 16.49 -19.88 -20.05
N LYS A 264 17.49 -20.76 -20.18
CA LYS A 264 17.63 -21.61 -21.38
C LYS A 264 16.42 -22.49 -21.62
N ARG A 265 15.86 -23.12 -20.58
CA ARG A 265 14.62 -23.92 -20.69
C ARG A 265 13.42 -23.08 -21.15
N HIS A 266 13.42 -21.77 -20.85
CA HIS A 266 12.42 -20.80 -21.30
C HIS A 266 12.74 -20.18 -22.68
N GLY A 267 13.74 -20.71 -23.41
CA GLY A 267 14.02 -20.34 -24.79
C GLY A 267 15.05 -19.23 -24.99
N TYR A 268 15.70 -18.74 -23.93
CA TYR A 268 16.76 -17.74 -24.06
C TYR A 268 18.10 -18.36 -24.48
N VAL A 269 18.80 -17.71 -25.40
CA VAL A 269 20.14 -18.12 -25.84
C VAL A 269 21.18 -17.39 -25.00
N ILE A 270 21.69 -18.07 -23.97
CA ILE A 270 22.72 -17.55 -23.04
C ILE A 270 23.83 -18.56 -22.80
N ASN A 271 24.98 -18.08 -22.34
CA ASN A 271 26.01 -18.96 -21.80
C ASN A 271 25.65 -19.38 -20.36
N THR A 272 26.15 -20.53 -19.93
CA THR A 272 25.98 -21.03 -18.56
C THR A 272 27.32 -21.04 -17.83
N ASP A 273 27.95 -19.86 -17.72
CA ASP A 273 29.25 -19.71 -17.08
C ASP A 273 29.14 -19.46 -15.56
N GLY A 274 27.92 -19.21 -15.07
CA GLY A 274 27.62 -18.93 -13.68
C GLY A 274 27.99 -17.51 -13.28
N VAL A 275 27.88 -16.55 -14.21
CA VAL A 275 28.24 -15.14 -14.01
C VAL A 275 27.05 -14.23 -14.33
N PHE A 276 26.63 -13.45 -13.33
CA PHE A 276 25.54 -12.49 -13.47
C PHE A 276 26.05 -11.18 -14.07
N ASP A 277 26.27 -11.19 -15.38
CA ASP A 277 26.73 -10.06 -16.17
C ASP A 277 25.58 -9.16 -16.69
N GLU A 278 25.92 -8.08 -17.40
CA GLU A 278 24.95 -7.14 -17.98
C GLU A 278 24.01 -7.82 -18.99
N ASN A 279 24.49 -8.86 -19.69
CA ASN A 279 23.69 -9.59 -20.63
C ASN A 279 22.64 -10.48 -19.93
N LEU A 280 23.03 -11.14 -18.83
CA LEU A 280 22.11 -11.93 -18.01
C LEU A 280 21.08 -11.02 -17.32
N GLU A 281 21.48 -9.86 -16.80
CA GLU A 281 20.55 -8.88 -16.23
C GLU A 281 19.46 -8.45 -17.24
N ARG A 282 19.86 -8.14 -18.48
CA ARG A 282 18.91 -7.79 -19.56
C ARG A 282 17.92 -8.93 -19.82
N ILE A 283 18.40 -10.16 -19.86
CA ILE A 283 17.56 -11.33 -20.15
C ILE A 283 16.61 -11.65 -18.99
N VAL A 284 17.05 -11.43 -17.76
CA VAL A 284 16.17 -11.50 -16.58
C VAL A 284 15.06 -10.43 -16.68
N LYS A 285 15.39 -9.20 -17.07
CA LYS A 285 14.37 -8.13 -17.28
C LYS A 285 13.37 -8.51 -18.36
N ASP A 286 13.83 -9.04 -19.48
CA ASP A 286 12.97 -9.50 -20.59
C ASP A 286 12.03 -10.63 -20.12
N PHE A 287 12.56 -11.62 -19.39
CA PHE A 287 11.78 -12.70 -18.80
C PHE A 287 10.73 -12.18 -17.81
N GLN A 288 11.13 -11.32 -16.88
CA GLN A 288 10.22 -10.70 -15.93
C GLN A 288 9.09 -9.93 -16.62
N GLN A 289 9.41 -9.18 -17.69
CA GLN A 289 8.41 -8.45 -18.47
C GLN A 289 7.41 -9.40 -19.14
N LEU A 290 7.89 -10.52 -19.69
CA LEU A 290 7.04 -11.54 -20.31
C LEU A 290 6.08 -12.19 -19.30
N GLU A 291 6.57 -12.49 -18.11
CA GLU A 291 5.80 -13.09 -17.00
C GLU A 291 4.95 -12.06 -16.22
N ARG A 292 4.88 -10.82 -16.69
CA ARG A 292 4.16 -9.70 -16.04
C ARG A 292 4.63 -9.44 -14.60
N LEU A 293 5.90 -9.72 -14.32
CA LEU A 293 6.61 -9.33 -13.11
C LEU A 293 7.24 -7.94 -13.28
N THR A 294 7.77 -7.38 -12.21
CA THR A 294 8.59 -6.16 -12.27
C THR A 294 9.90 -6.48 -13.00
N ALA A 295 10.15 -5.81 -14.14
CA ALA A 295 11.35 -6.01 -14.96
C ALA A 295 12.57 -5.22 -14.41
N ASP A 296 13.05 -5.62 -13.22
CA ASP A 296 14.12 -4.95 -12.50
C ASP A 296 15.50 -5.62 -12.65
N GLY A 297 15.57 -6.83 -13.22
CA GLY A 297 16.81 -7.58 -13.41
C GLY A 297 17.28 -8.33 -12.16
N ILE A 298 16.42 -8.46 -11.16
CA ILE A 298 16.73 -9.11 -9.88
C ILE A 298 16.01 -10.46 -9.77
N VAL A 299 16.76 -11.51 -9.48
CA VAL A 299 16.24 -12.86 -9.32
C VAL A 299 16.00 -13.13 -7.84
N GLY A 300 14.81 -12.71 -7.39
CA GLY A 300 14.20 -13.04 -6.11
C GLY A 300 13.15 -14.16 -6.23
N ALA A 301 12.42 -14.41 -5.14
CA ALA A 301 11.47 -15.53 -5.04
C ALA A 301 10.37 -15.51 -6.12
N SER A 302 9.93 -14.32 -6.55
CA SER A 302 8.94 -14.18 -7.63
C SER A 302 9.49 -14.65 -8.97
N THR A 303 10.69 -14.20 -9.34
CA THR A 303 11.39 -14.60 -10.56
C THR A 303 11.74 -16.08 -10.56
N ARG A 304 12.25 -16.60 -9.42
CA ARG A 304 12.59 -18.01 -9.24
C ARG A 304 11.38 -18.93 -9.41
N ALA A 305 10.26 -18.58 -8.77
CA ALA A 305 9.02 -19.34 -8.92
C ALA A 305 8.48 -19.33 -10.36
N ALA A 306 8.57 -18.21 -11.08
CA ALA A 306 8.19 -18.15 -12.49
C ALA A 306 9.12 -19.01 -13.37
N LEU A 307 10.39 -19.12 -12.99
CA LEU A 307 11.38 -19.99 -13.63
C LEU A 307 11.27 -21.47 -13.22
N GLY A 308 10.46 -21.80 -12.22
CA GLY A 308 10.34 -23.14 -11.65
C GLY A 308 11.62 -23.61 -10.92
N ILE A 309 12.35 -22.68 -10.32
CA ILE A 309 13.55 -22.93 -9.49
C ILE A 309 13.36 -22.39 -8.08
#